data_AF-A0A960PLK3-F1
#
_entry.id   AF-A0A960PLK3-F1
#
_cell.length_a   1.000
_cell.length_b   1.000
_cell.length_c   1.000
_cell.angle_alpha   90.00
_cell.angle_beta   90.00
_cell.angle_gamma   90.00
#
_symmetry.space_group_name_H-M   'P 1'
#
loop_
_entity.id
_entity.type
_entity.pdbx_description
1 polymer ?
#
loop_
_entity_poly.entity_id
_entity_poly.type
_entity_poly.pdbx_seq_one_letter_code
_entity_poly.pdbx_strand_id
1 'polypeptide(L)'
;MINNRSFRDKRSLQDERGAALVAVLGVLTIALLLLTALTTAVWVHLRAGNSYRVRTERIQEHTDAVDFAFNAMRNNNTYGRVGDSPRSWTYDGITVTCNPTDSSSGETSGVGRKDRTVTCSTSIITGTIRFFDRGGVANGIQSEVLSWKATP
;
A
#
# COMPACT_ATOMS: atom_id res chain seq x y z
N MET A 1 71.85 49.22 7.02
CA MET A 1 70.38 49.36 7.01
C MET A 1 69.78 48.15 6.31
N ILE A 2 69.23 47.20 7.08
CA ILE A 2 68.74 45.92 6.55
C ILE A 2 67.31 46.09 6.02
N ASN A 3 67.09 45.46 4.88
CA ASN A 3 66.06 45.71 3.89
C ASN A 3 64.63 45.32 4.38
N ASN A 4 63.94 46.25 5.05
CA ASN A 4 62.58 46.04 5.60
C ASN A 4 61.50 45.78 4.54
N ARG A 5 61.76 46.03 3.24
CA ARG A 5 60.79 45.77 2.16
C ARG A 5 60.66 44.29 1.83
N SER A 6 61.78 43.56 1.78
CA SER A 6 61.80 42.13 1.42
C SER A 6 61.06 41.23 2.44
N PHE A 7 61.10 41.59 3.72
CA PHE A 7 60.38 40.85 4.77
C PHE A 7 58.86 41.10 4.75
N ARG A 8 58.44 42.28 4.27
CA ARG A 8 57.03 42.68 4.20
C ARG A 8 56.32 41.99 3.02
N ASP A 9 57.00 41.88 1.87
CA ASP A 9 56.49 41.16 0.69
C ASP A 9 56.36 39.66 0.93
N LYS A 10 57.32 39.04 1.64
CA LYS A 10 57.25 37.61 1.98
C LYS A 10 56.10 37.28 2.93
N ARG A 11 55.79 38.17 3.90
CA ARG A 11 54.63 38.00 4.80
C ARG A 11 53.30 38.19 4.08
N SER A 12 53.21 39.18 3.19
CA SER A 12 52.02 39.41 2.35
C SER A 12 51.69 38.21 1.46
N LEU A 13 52.70 37.61 0.81
CA LEU A 13 52.53 36.40 0.00
C LEU A 13 52.15 35.16 0.82
N GLN A 14 52.54 35.08 2.10
CA GLN A 14 52.16 34.00 3.00
C GLN A 14 50.71 34.15 3.49
N ASP A 15 50.26 35.37 3.79
CA ASP A 15 48.87 35.66 4.18
C ASP A 15 47.89 35.41 3.03
N GLU A 16 48.23 35.79 1.80
CA GLU A 16 47.38 35.52 0.61
C GLU A 16 47.24 34.03 0.32
N ARG A 17 48.32 33.25 0.47
CA ARG A 17 48.29 31.79 0.31
C ARG A 17 47.49 31.12 1.41
N GLY A 18 47.56 31.61 2.65
CA GLY A 18 46.75 31.13 3.77
C GLY A 18 45.26 31.39 3.56
N ALA A 19 44.90 32.61 3.12
CA ALA A 19 43.53 32.98 2.82
C ALA A 19 42.94 32.18 1.64
N ALA A 20 43.71 31.97 0.57
CA ALA A 20 43.28 31.15 -0.57
C ALA A 20 43.05 29.68 -0.17
N LEU A 21 43.92 29.12 0.67
CA LEU A 21 43.80 27.74 1.13
C LEU A 21 42.58 27.53 2.03
N VAL A 22 42.29 28.49 2.92
CA VAL A 22 41.06 28.50 3.74
C VAL A 22 39.80 28.64 2.88
N ALA A 23 39.83 29.50 1.86
CA ALA A 23 38.70 29.64 0.93
C ALA A 23 38.43 28.34 0.15
N VAL A 24 39.48 27.68 -0.36
CA VAL A 24 39.35 26.41 -1.09
C VAL A 24 38.82 25.30 -0.17
N LEU A 25 39.32 25.19 1.06
CA LEU A 25 38.80 24.26 2.07
C LEU A 25 37.34 24.55 2.45
N GLY A 26 36.97 25.82 2.55
CA GLY A 26 35.59 26.24 2.78
C GLY A 26 34.65 25.81 1.65
N VAL A 27 35.05 26.03 0.40
CA VAL A 27 34.27 25.60 -0.77
C VAL A 27 34.16 24.07 -0.84
N LEU A 28 35.25 23.35 -0.56
CA LEU A 28 35.26 21.88 -0.53
C LEU A 28 34.34 21.31 0.54
N THR A 29 34.37 21.87 1.75
CA THR A 29 33.50 21.41 2.85
C THR A 29 32.03 21.70 2.56
N ILE A 30 31.70 22.86 2.02
CA ILE A 30 30.34 23.20 1.58
C ILE A 30 29.88 22.24 0.47
N ALA A 31 30.73 21.99 -0.53
CA ALA A 31 30.41 21.05 -1.62
C ALA A 31 30.17 19.64 -1.08
N LEU A 32 31.00 19.16 -0.16
CA LEU A 32 30.85 17.84 0.47
C LEU A 32 29.53 17.75 1.26
N LEU A 33 29.19 18.79 2.04
CA LEU A 33 27.94 18.87 2.79
C LEU A 33 26.73 18.82 1.85
N LEU A 34 26.76 19.58 0.75
CA LEU A 34 25.68 19.56 -0.24
C LEU A 34 25.52 18.18 -0.89
N LEU A 35 26.62 17.51 -1.25
CA LEU A 35 26.60 16.14 -1.79
C LEU A 35 26.02 15.14 -0.79
N THR A 36 26.38 15.22 0.48
CA THR A 36 25.80 14.36 1.52
C THR A 36 24.31 14.63 1.74
N ALA A 37 23.88 15.89 1.70
CA ALA A 37 22.46 16.25 1.80
C ALA A 37 21.66 15.72 0.59
N LEU A 38 22.22 15.81 -0.62
CA LEU A 38 21.56 15.32 -1.83
C LEU A 38 21.41 13.80 -1.83
N THR A 39 22.47 13.08 -1.49
CA THR A 39 22.45 11.61 -1.44
C THR A 39 21.49 11.09 -0.36
N THR A 40 21.46 11.72 0.81
CA THR A 40 20.50 11.36 1.87
C THR A 40 19.06 11.65 1.46
N ALA A 41 18.78 12.80 0.83
CA ALA A 41 17.46 13.12 0.32
C ALA A 41 16.98 12.11 -0.74
N VAL A 42 17.82 11.83 -1.75
CA VAL A 42 17.52 10.83 -2.79
C VAL A 42 17.26 9.46 -2.18
N TRP A 43 18.08 9.04 -1.20
CA TRP A 43 17.93 7.74 -0.56
C TRP A 43 16.62 7.63 0.23
N VAL A 44 16.23 8.68 0.95
CA VAL A 44 14.94 8.74 1.67
C VAL A 44 13.77 8.67 0.69
N HIS A 45 13.81 9.44 -0.41
CA HIS A 45 12.74 9.43 -1.41
C HIS A 45 12.60 8.07 -2.11
N LEU A 46 13.72 7.44 -2.47
CA LEU A 46 13.71 6.10 -3.08
C LEU A 46 13.17 5.04 -2.09
N ARG A 47 13.62 5.10 -0.83
CA ARG A 47 13.18 4.16 0.21
C ARG A 47 11.69 4.30 0.51
N ALA A 48 11.20 5.53 0.61
CA ALA A 48 9.78 5.81 0.79
C ALA A 48 8.97 5.34 -0.44
N GLY A 49 9.40 5.69 -1.65
CA GLY A 49 8.73 5.25 -2.88
C GLY A 49 8.62 3.72 -2.99
N ASN A 50 9.70 3.01 -2.65
CA ASN A 50 9.71 1.56 -2.66
C ASN A 50 8.80 0.96 -1.58
N SER A 51 8.76 1.53 -0.37
CA SER A 51 7.88 1.02 0.70
C SER A 51 6.40 1.24 0.36
N TYR A 52 6.04 2.37 -0.24
CA TYR A 52 4.69 2.60 -0.74
C TYR A 52 4.31 1.61 -1.83
N ARG A 53 5.22 1.36 -2.80
CA ARG A 53 4.97 0.41 -3.89
C ARG A 53 4.74 -1.01 -3.38
N VAL A 54 5.59 -1.50 -2.47
CA VAL A 54 5.44 -2.83 -1.88
C VAL A 54 4.13 -2.95 -1.10
N ARG A 55 3.70 -1.89 -0.40
CA ARG A 55 2.41 -1.89 0.30
C ARG A 55 1.23 -1.96 -0.67
N THR A 56 1.28 -1.21 -1.77
CA THR A 56 0.21 -1.23 -2.78
C THR A 56 0.13 -2.57 -3.50
N GLU A 57 1.27 -3.18 -3.84
CA GLU A 57 1.33 -4.52 -4.45
C GLU A 57 0.69 -5.56 -3.53
N ARG A 58 1.07 -5.56 -2.23
CA ARG A 58 0.47 -6.47 -1.25
C ARG A 58 -1.04 -6.26 -1.10
N ILE A 59 -1.50 -5.01 -1.04
CA ILE A 59 -2.94 -4.71 -0.96
C ILE A 59 -3.66 -5.25 -2.21
N GLN A 60 -3.05 -5.11 -3.39
CA GLN A 60 -3.60 -5.62 -4.64
C GLN A 60 -3.70 -7.14 -4.62
N GLU A 61 -2.63 -7.87 -4.28
CA GLU A 61 -2.63 -9.34 -4.22
C GLU A 61 -3.74 -9.88 -3.29
N HIS A 62 -3.90 -9.26 -2.12
CA HIS A 62 -4.95 -9.64 -1.17
C HIS A 62 -6.35 -9.26 -1.67
N THR A 63 -6.48 -8.18 -2.44
CA THR A 63 -7.75 -7.77 -3.07
C THR A 63 -8.12 -8.77 -4.17
N ASP A 64 -7.17 -9.14 -5.02
CA ASP A 64 -7.34 -10.13 -6.09
C ASP A 64 -7.76 -11.49 -5.53
N ALA A 65 -7.19 -11.90 -4.38
CA ALA A 65 -7.59 -13.13 -3.70
C ALA A 65 -9.06 -13.09 -3.22
N VAL A 66 -9.50 -11.96 -2.65
CA VAL A 66 -10.90 -11.77 -2.23
C VAL A 66 -11.84 -11.73 -3.45
N ASP A 67 -11.43 -11.08 -4.54
CA ASP A 67 -12.17 -11.09 -5.81
C ASP A 67 -12.31 -12.49 -6.39
N PHE A 68 -11.24 -13.30 -6.31
CA PHE A 68 -11.29 -14.71 -6.69
C PHE A 68 -12.33 -15.48 -5.85
N ALA A 69 -12.34 -15.28 -4.53
CA ALA A 69 -13.35 -15.89 -3.65
C ALA A 69 -14.77 -15.43 -3.99
N PHE A 70 -14.97 -14.14 -4.26
CA PHE A 70 -16.26 -13.60 -4.70
C PHE A 70 -16.72 -14.18 -6.04
N ASN A 71 -15.84 -14.30 -7.02
CA ASN A 71 -16.15 -14.92 -8.30
C ASN A 71 -16.51 -16.40 -8.14
N ALA A 72 -15.81 -17.13 -7.28
CA ALA A 72 -16.14 -18.52 -6.96
C ALA A 72 -17.53 -18.64 -6.32
N MET A 73 -17.94 -17.65 -5.53
CA MET A 73 -19.28 -17.63 -4.92
C MET A 73 -20.38 -17.18 -5.87
N ARG A 74 -20.09 -16.25 -6.78
CA ARG A 74 -21.07 -15.69 -7.72
C ARG A 74 -21.76 -16.75 -8.58
N ASN A 75 -21.07 -17.85 -8.86
CA ASN A 75 -21.58 -18.93 -9.70
C ASN A 75 -22.42 -19.98 -8.95
N ASN A 76 -22.56 -19.87 -7.63
CA ASN A 76 -23.31 -20.85 -6.85
C ASN A 76 -24.26 -20.19 -5.83
N ASN A 77 -25.55 -20.39 -6.11
CA ASN A 77 -26.68 -19.82 -5.40
C ASN A 77 -26.95 -20.45 -4.02
N THR A 78 -26.14 -21.42 -3.59
CA THR A 78 -26.22 -22.01 -2.25
C THR A 78 -25.48 -21.19 -1.21
N TYR A 79 -24.54 -20.31 -1.59
CA TYR A 79 -23.75 -19.55 -0.63
C TYR A 79 -24.56 -18.44 0.07
N GLY A 80 -24.23 -18.20 1.34
CA GLY A 80 -24.84 -17.17 2.17
C GLY A 80 -26.18 -17.59 2.78
N ARG A 81 -26.50 -18.89 2.80
CA ARG A 81 -27.72 -19.40 3.46
C ARG A 81 -27.57 -19.36 4.98
N VAL A 82 -28.69 -19.25 5.70
CA VAL A 82 -28.71 -19.44 7.15
C VAL A 82 -28.22 -20.86 7.46
N GLY A 83 -27.21 -20.97 8.32
CA GLY A 83 -26.56 -22.24 8.65
C GLY A 83 -25.47 -22.68 7.66
N ASP A 84 -25.16 -21.89 6.63
CA ASP A 84 -23.95 -22.13 5.85
C ASP A 84 -22.72 -22.02 6.74
N SER A 85 -21.82 -22.98 6.61
CA SER A 85 -20.54 -22.94 7.28
C SER A 85 -19.59 -21.95 6.61
N PRO A 86 -18.67 -21.34 7.37
CA PRO A 86 -17.52 -20.62 6.83
C PRO A 86 -16.82 -21.41 5.73
N ARG A 87 -16.32 -20.71 4.71
CA ARG A 87 -15.55 -21.31 3.63
C ARG A 87 -14.28 -20.53 3.36
N SER A 88 -13.30 -21.22 2.82
CA SER A 88 -12.02 -20.62 2.50
C SER A 88 -11.61 -20.95 1.06
N TRP A 89 -10.95 -19.97 0.44
CA TRP A 89 -10.32 -20.11 -0.87
C TRP A 89 -8.87 -19.67 -0.75
N THR A 90 -8.01 -20.29 -1.54
CA THR A 90 -6.60 -19.90 -1.62
C THR A 90 -6.31 -19.46 -3.05
N TYR A 91 -5.77 -18.26 -3.19
CA TYR A 91 -5.33 -17.70 -4.46
C TYR A 91 -3.93 -17.12 -4.27
N ASP A 92 -2.99 -17.56 -5.10
CA ASP A 92 -1.57 -17.18 -5.03
C ASP A 92 -0.95 -17.25 -3.61
N GLY A 93 -1.27 -18.32 -2.88
CA GLY A 93 -0.80 -18.52 -1.50
C GLY A 93 -1.53 -17.69 -0.42
N ILE A 94 -2.39 -16.74 -0.80
CA ILE A 94 -3.22 -15.97 0.12
C ILE A 94 -4.52 -16.73 0.38
N THR A 95 -4.80 -17.00 1.66
CA THR A 95 -6.06 -17.64 2.08
C THR A 95 -7.10 -16.58 2.47
N VAL A 96 -8.24 -16.64 1.82
CA VAL A 96 -9.43 -15.85 2.10
C VAL A 96 -10.40 -16.73 2.87
N THR A 97 -10.95 -16.21 3.97
CA THR A 97 -12.05 -16.85 4.70
C THR A 97 -13.29 -16.00 4.58
N CYS A 98 -14.38 -16.60 4.12
CA CYS A 98 -15.66 -15.95 3.95
C CYS A 98 -16.68 -16.53 4.90
N ASN A 99 -17.28 -15.62 5.67
CA ASN A 99 -18.29 -15.91 6.66
C ASN A 99 -19.62 -15.30 6.21
N PRO A 100 -20.71 -16.08 6.16
CA PRO A 100 -22.04 -15.51 6.02
C PRO A 100 -22.33 -14.62 7.23
N THR A 101 -22.73 -13.37 6.98
CA THR A 101 -22.88 -12.35 8.03
C THR A 101 -24.32 -12.05 8.41
N ASP A 102 -25.30 -12.47 7.59
CA ASP A 102 -26.72 -12.28 7.90
C ASP A 102 -27.40 -13.55 8.41
N SER A 103 -27.95 -13.42 9.62
CA SER A 103 -28.87 -14.33 10.30
C SER A 103 -30.30 -13.79 10.33
N SER A 104 -30.67 -12.82 9.48
CA SER A 104 -31.98 -12.16 9.58
C SER A 104 -33.12 -13.10 9.17
N SER A 105 -33.98 -13.38 10.15
CA SER A 105 -35.11 -14.32 10.16
C SER A 105 -36.20 -13.93 9.15
N GLY A 106 -36.10 -14.42 7.92
CA GLY A 106 -37.07 -14.10 6.89
C GLY A 106 -37.15 -15.11 5.75
N GLU A 107 -36.90 -16.40 6.03
CA GLU A 107 -37.22 -17.46 5.08
C GLU A 107 -38.74 -17.48 4.83
N THR A 108 -39.18 -16.92 3.72
CA THR A 108 -40.52 -17.21 3.20
C THR A 108 -40.43 -18.51 2.42
N SER A 109 -40.90 -19.59 3.04
CA SER A 109 -41.10 -20.88 2.38
C SER A 109 -41.82 -20.69 1.04
N GLY A 110 -41.26 -21.23 -0.04
CA GLY A 110 -41.89 -21.24 -1.37
C GLY A 110 -41.58 -20.07 -2.33
N VAL A 111 -40.92 -18.98 -1.89
CA VAL A 111 -40.54 -17.85 -2.78
C VAL A 111 -39.03 -17.68 -2.90
N GLY A 112 -38.27 -18.28 -1.99
CA GLY A 112 -36.93 -18.80 -2.25
C GLY A 112 -35.95 -17.89 -2.99
N ARG A 113 -35.67 -16.68 -2.49
CA ARG A 113 -34.39 -15.94 -2.61
C ARG A 113 -34.56 -14.52 -2.08
N LYS A 114 -33.98 -14.23 -0.91
CA LYS A 114 -33.89 -12.88 -0.33
C LYS A 114 -32.42 -12.52 -0.17
N ASP A 115 -32.12 -11.22 -0.14
CA ASP A 115 -30.77 -10.70 -0.17
C ASP A 115 -29.89 -11.23 0.97
N ARG A 116 -28.65 -11.60 0.65
CA ARG A 116 -27.73 -12.31 1.53
C ARG A 116 -26.38 -11.62 1.52
N THR A 117 -25.77 -11.47 2.69
CA THR A 117 -24.45 -10.85 2.81
C THR A 117 -23.41 -11.88 3.22
N VAL A 118 -22.28 -11.88 2.52
CA VAL A 118 -21.10 -12.67 2.85
C VAL A 118 -19.91 -11.73 3.00
N THR A 119 -19.20 -11.86 4.11
CA THR A 119 -17.99 -11.09 4.37
C THR A 119 -16.77 -11.99 4.21
N CYS A 120 -15.91 -11.64 3.26
CA CYS A 120 -14.64 -12.30 2.99
C CYS A 120 -13.49 -11.51 3.56
N SER A 121 -12.53 -12.20 4.16
CA SER A 121 -11.38 -11.56 4.79
C SER A 121 -10.09 -12.34 4.55
N THR A 122 -9.00 -11.61 4.38
CA THR A 122 -7.62 -12.09 4.49
C THR A 122 -7.01 -11.50 5.76
N SER A 123 -5.71 -11.68 5.97
CA SER A 123 -4.99 -11.05 7.09
C SER A 123 -5.00 -9.52 7.06
N ILE A 124 -5.24 -8.88 5.89
CA ILE A 124 -5.17 -7.42 5.75
C ILE A 124 -6.33 -6.80 4.96
N ILE A 125 -7.10 -7.56 4.17
CA ILE A 125 -8.26 -7.03 3.41
C ILE A 125 -9.54 -7.68 3.92
N THR A 126 -10.60 -6.88 4.07
CA THR A 126 -11.97 -7.37 4.23
C THR A 126 -12.85 -6.81 3.12
N GLY A 127 -13.60 -7.68 2.46
CA GLY A 127 -14.61 -7.33 1.47
C GLY A 127 -15.97 -7.88 1.88
N THR A 128 -17.04 -7.22 1.46
CA THR A 128 -18.41 -7.69 1.69
C THR A 128 -19.17 -7.74 0.36
N ILE A 129 -19.76 -8.88 0.05
CA ILE A 129 -20.61 -9.07 -1.13
C ILE A 129 -22.05 -9.34 -0.68
N ARG A 130 -23.01 -8.74 -1.39
CA ARG A 130 -24.43 -9.00 -1.24
C ARG A 130 -24.94 -9.71 -2.48
N PHE A 131 -25.56 -10.87 -2.28
CA PHE A 131 -26.34 -11.57 -3.28
C PHE A 131 -27.79 -11.12 -3.14
N PHE A 132 -28.46 -10.74 -4.22
CA PHE A 132 -29.87 -10.35 -4.20
C PHE A 132 -30.61 -10.85 -5.44
N ASP A 133 -31.92 -11.00 -5.30
CA ASP A 133 -32.79 -11.41 -6.39
C ASP A 133 -33.62 -10.22 -6.87
N ARG A 134 -33.35 -9.76 -8.10
CA ARG A 134 -34.18 -8.77 -8.78
C ARG A 134 -35.32 -9.54 -9.44
N GLY A 135 -36.39 -9.78 -8.67
CA GLY A 135 -37.56 -10.53 -9.13
C GLY A 135 -38.00 -10.14 -10.55
N GLY A 136 -38.12 -11.14 -11.43
CA GLY A 136 -38.49 -10.96 -12.84
C GLY A 136 -37.69 -11.81 -13.83
N VAL A 137 -36.59 -12.45 -13.42
CA VAL A 137 -35.82 -13.33 -14.28
C VAL A 137 -35.69 -14.70 -13.61
N ALA A 138 -36.23 -15.73 -14.24
CA ALA A 138 -36.29 -17.09 -13.71
C ALA A 138 -34.93 -17.74 -13.36
N ASN A 139 -33.78 -17.07 -13.53
CA ASN A 139 -32.45 -17.63 -13.26
C ASN A 139 -31.35 -16.60 -12.87
N GLY A 140 -31.68 -15.36 -12.50
CA GLY A 140 -30.67 -14.30 -12.35
C GLY A 140 -30.40 -13.84 -10.92
N ILE A 141 -29.70 -14.62 -10.08
CA ILE A 141 -29.15 -14.05 -8.84
C ILE A 141 -28.09 -13.02 -9.23
N GLN A 142 -28.25 -11.79 -8.78
CA GLN A 142 -27.27 -10.72 -8.96
C GLN A 142 -26.43 -10.60 -7.68
N SER A 143 -25.19 -10.17 -7.83
CA SER A 143 -24.29 -9.91 -6.71
C SER A 143 -23.67 -8.53 -6.86
N GLU A 144 -23.65 -7.76 -5.78
CA GLU A 144 -23.02 -6.46 -5.69
C GLU A 144 -22.02 -6.45 -4.54
N VAL A 145 -20.86 -5.87 -4.79
CA VAL A 145 -19.87 -5.67 -3.75
C VAL A 145 -20.26 -4.45 -2.94
N LEU A 146 -20.53 -4.64 -1.65
CA LEU A 146 -20.99 -3.59 -0.74
C LEU A 146 -19.84 -2.74 -0.20
N SER A 147 -18.66 -3.34 0.02
CA SER A 147 -17.54 -2.65 0.63
C SER A 147 -16.21 -3.37 0.41
N TRP A 148 -15.15 -2.56 0.31
CA TRP A 148 -13.75 -2.97 0.38
C TRP A 148 -13.06 -2.16 1.46
N LYS A 149 -12.45 -2.84 2.43
CA LYS A 149 -11.66 -2.18 3.46
C LYS A 149 -10.33 -2.88 3.62
N ALA A 150 -9.26 -2.16 3.31
CA ALA A 150 -7.95 -2.52 3.83
C ALA A 150 -7.95 -2.27 5.34
N THR A 151 -7.66 -3.31 6.09
CA THR A 151 -7.43 -3.27 7.53
C THR A 151 -6.04 -2.64 7.72
N PRO A 152 -5.91 -1.55 8.52
CA PRO A 152 -4.68 -0.77 8.61
C PRO A 152 -3.44 -1.58 9.02
#